data_AF-A0A951MZN3-F1
#
_entry.id   AF-A0A951MZN3-F1
#
_cell.length_a   1.000
_cell.length_b   1.000
_cell.length_c   1.000
_cell.angle_alpha   90.00
_cell.angle_beta   90.00
_cell.angle_gamma   90.00
#
_symmetry.space_group_name_H-M   'P 1'
#
loop_
_entity.id
_entity.type
_entity.pdbx_description
1 polymer ?
#
loop_
_entity_poly.entity_id
_entity_poly.type
_entity_poly.pdbx_seq_one_letter_code
_entity_poly.pdbx_strand_id
1 'polypeptide(L)'
;MTHGGRPFGAISAVAGTLGVLGASFLPWARSGSASRTSYEVVEAARRLELVDGVWGTLALSWFFVPLLVVCAGLSATLRRPVATATLSAVVGSAAVGLAAAVEASPLDAAVGTSVAFAAGATALVGAGRLAWERRSRP
;
A
#
# COMPACT_ATOMS: atom_id res chain seq x y z
N MET A 1 12.92 13.01 31.82
CA MET A 1 12.87 11.63 31.28
C MET A 1 11.46 11.08 31.47
N THR A 2 10.53 11.37 30.55
CA THR A 2 9.15 10.85 30.39
C THR A 2 8.60 11.66 29.19
N HIS A 3 7.99 11.16 28.13
CA HIS A 3 7.19 9.96 27.89
C HIS A 3 7.72 9.17 26.69
N GLY A 4 8.00 7.88 26.91
CA GLY A 4 8.00 6.89 25.84
C GLY A 4 6.57 6.71 25.33
N GLY A 5 6.07 7.70 24.58
CA GLY A 5 4.84 7.56 23.81
C GLY A 5 5.04 6.35 22.91
N ARG A 6 4.27 5.29 23.14
CA ARG A 6 4.34 4.06 22.35
C ARG A 6 4.33 4.47 20.87
N PRO A 7 5.23 3.92 20.03
CA PRO A 7 5.33 4.29 18.61
C PRO A 7 4.15 3.73 17.81
N PHE A 8 2.92 3.87 18.33
CA PHE A 8 1.70 3.29 17.82
C PHE A 8 1.42 3.80 16.41
N GLY A 9 1.53 5.12 16.17
CA GLY A 9 1.37 5.68 14.82
C GLY A 9 2.33 5.07 13.81
N ALA A 10 3.62 4.94 14.16
CA ALA A 10 4.64 4.34 13.29
C ALA A 10 4.43 2.83 13.11
N ILE A 11 4.09 2.10 14.17
CA ILE A 11 3.81 0.66 14.12
C ILE A 11 2.60 0.41 13.21
N SER A 12 1.49 1.12 13.42
CA SER A 12 0.28 0.98 12.60
C SER A 12 0.56 1.33 11.14
N ALA A 13 1.30 2.41 10.88
CA ALA A 13 1.68 2.82 9.53
C ALA A 13 2.50 1.73 8.81
N VAL A 14 3.55 1.22 9.46
CA VAL A 14 4.42 0.20 8.88
C VAL A 14 3.69 -1.14 8.74
N ALA A 15 2.95 -1.57 9.77
CA ALA A 15 2.17 -2.80 9.74
C ALA A 15 1.11 -2.78 8.63
N GLY A 16 0.43 -1.65 8.42
CA GLY A 16 -0.50 -1.47 7.32
C GLY A 16 0.20 -1.60 5.96
N THR A 17 1.34 -0.95 5.77
CA THR A 17 2.10 -1.07 4.50
C THR A 17 2.62 -2.50 4.25
N LEU A 18 3.06 -3.21 5.29
CA LEU A 18 3.43 -4.63 5.19
C LEU A 18 2.23 -5.51 4.88
N GLY A 19 1.05 -5.20 5.44
CA GLY A 19 -0.19 -5.87 5.11
C GLY A 19 -0.60 -5.71 3.66
N VAL A 20 -0.42 -4.51 3.08
CA VAL A 20 -0.66 -4.25 1.64
C VAL A 20 0.27 -5.09 0.78
N LEU A 21 1.55 -5.16 1.16
CA LEU A 21 2.53 -6.01 0.49
C LEU A 21 2.10 -7.49 0.57
N GLY A 22 1.76 -7.96 1.77
CA GLY A 22 1.28 -9.33 1.98
C GLY A 22 0.02 -9.66 1.19
N ALA A 23 -0.95 -8.75 1.12
CA ALA A 23 -2.16 -8.91 0.32
C ALA A 23 -1.86 -9.08 -1.18
N SER A 24 -0.83 -8.38 -1.67
CA SER A 24 -0.41 -8.46 -3.07
C SER A 24 0.22 -9.82 -3.43
N PHE A 25 0.85 -10.49 -2.46
CA PHE A 25 1.43 -11.83 -2.63
C PHE A 25 0.52 -12.96 -2.14
N LEU A 26 -0.61 -12.65 -1.49
CA LEU A 26 -1.53 -13.64 -0.93
C LEU A 26 -2.10 -14.61 -1.99
N PRO A 27 -2.48 -14.17 -3.21
CA PRO A 27 -2.93 -15.08 -4.26
C PRO A 27 -1.85 -16.10 -4.62
N TRP A 28 -0.60 -15.65 -4.78
CA TRP A 28 0.54 -16.53 -5.09
C TRP A 28 0.79 -17.55 -3.98
N ALA A 29 0.76 -17.10 -2.71
CA ALA A 29 0.93 -17.98 -1.56
C ALA A 29 -0.17 -19.05 -1.45
N ARG A 30 -1.39 -18.75 -1.89
CA ARG A 30 -2.51 -19.72 -1.89
C ARG A 30 -2.57 -20.61 -3.12
N SER A 31 -2.28 -20.07 -4.31
CA SER A 31 -2.41 -20.82 -5.56
C SER A 31 -1.19 -21.68 -5.89
N GLY A 32 -0.01 -21.34 -5.34
CA GLY A 32 1.27 -21.99 -5.69
C GLY A 32 1.70 -21.77 -7.15
N SER A 33 0.86 -21.14 -7.97
CA SER A 33 1.14 -20.82 -9.36
C SER A 33 1.85 -19.47 -9.46
N ALA A 34 3.13 -19.49 -9.79
CA ALA A 34 3.90 -18.32 -10.21
C ALA A 34 3.52 -17.91 -11.64
N SER A 35 2.22 -17.81 -11.94
CA SER A 35 1.77 -17.32 -13.23
C SER A 35 2.12 -15.83 -13.34
N ARG A 36 2.88 -15.46 -14.37
CA ARG A 36 3.39 -14.11 -14.72
C ARG A 36 2.28 -13.10 -15.07
N THR A 37 1.14 -13.20 -14.41
CA THR A 37 -0.12 -12.60 -14.85
C THR A 37 -0.12 -11.09 -14.78
N SER A 38 0.54 -10.46 -13.81
CA SER A 38 0.53 -8.99 -13.72
C SER A 38 1.24 -8.33 -14.92
N TYR A 39 2.34 -8.89 -15.40
CA TYR A 39 3.05 -8.38 -16.59
C TYR A 39 2.29 -8.68 -17.87
N GLU A 40 1.76 -9.90 -18.01
CA GLU A 40 0.99 -10.30 -19.18
C GLU A 40 -0.33 -9.53 -19.27
N VAL A 41 -0.98 -9.23 -18.15
CA VAL A 41 -2.21 -8.42 -18.11
C VAL A 41 -1.92 -6.97 -18.43
N VAL A 42 -0.86 -6.37 -17.87
CA VAL A 42 -0.48 -4.98 -18.21
C VAL A 42 -0.03 -4.88 -19.67
N GLU A 43 0.76 -5.83 -20.16
CA GLU A 43 1.22 -5.87 -21.56
C GLU A 43 0.06 -6.15 -22.52
N ALA A 44 -0.88 -7.05 -22.18
CA ALA A 44 -2.09 -7.29 -22.97
C ALA A 44 -2.97 -6.04 -22.98
N ALA A 45 -3.16 -5.37 -21.85
CA ALA A 45 -3.95 -4.16 -21.76
C ALA A 45 -3.29 -2.97 -22.52
N ARG A 46 -1.95 -2.91 -22.54
CA ARG A 46 -1.19 -1.94 -23.34
C ARG A 46 -1.29 -2.24 -24.84
N ARG A 47 -1.27 -3.51 -25.24
CA ARG A 47 -1.46 -3.94 -26.64
C ARG A 47 -2.89 -3.73 -27.15
N LEU A 48 -3.86 -3.74 -26.23
CA LEU A 48 -5.26 -3.45 -26.53
C LEU A 48 -5.60 -1.95 -26.45
N GLU A 49 -4.61 -1.07 -26.23
CA GLU A 49 -4.79 0.39 -26.04
C GLU A 49 -5.79 0.74 -24.93
N LEU A 50 -6.02 -0.19 -23.99
CA LEU A 50 -6.94 0.00 -22.86
C LEU A 50 -6.31 0.87 -21.76
N VAL A 51 -4.98 1.02 -21.78
CA VAL A 51 -4.21 1.64 -20.70
C VAL A 51 -3.12 2.54 -21.27
N ASP A 52 -3.53 3.67 -21.84
CA ASP A 52 -2.62 4.69 -22.36
C ASP A 52 -2.38 5.85 -21.37
N GLY A 53 -1.25 6.53 -21.53
CA GLY A 53 -0.90 7.72 -20.77
C GLY A 53 -0.69 7.48 -19.27
N VAL A 54 -1.48 8.17 -18.43
CA VAL A 54 -1.28 8.20 -16.96
C VAL A 54 -1.53 6.85 -16.32
N TRP A 55 -2.47 6.05 -16.86
CA TRP A 55 -2.84 4.76 -16.31
C TRP A 55 -1.76 3.71 -16.55
N GLY A 56 -1.07 3.75 -17.69
CA GLY A 56 0.05 2.85 -17.98
C GLY A 56 1.25 3.14 -17.09
N THR A 57 1.49 4.42 -16.81
CA THR A 57 2.53 4.87 -15.85
C THR A 57 2.18 4.44 -14.42
N LEU A 58 0.91 4.54 -14.02
CA LEU A 58 0.43 4.08 -12.71
C LEU A 58 0.56 2.56 -12.56
N ALA A 59 0.25 1.78 -13.60
CA ALA A 59 0.42 0.34 -13.58
C ALA A 59 1.90 -0.05 -13.38
N LEU A 60 2.83 0.63 -14.05
CA LEU A 60 4.27 0.45 -13.85
C LEU A 60 4.73 0.91 -12.46
N SER A 61 4.09 1.94 -11.89
CA SER A 61 4.44 2.42 -10.56
C SER A 61 4.17 1.39 -9.45
N TRP A 62 3.27 0.43 -9.69
CA TRP A 62 2.98 -0.68 -8.77
C TRP A 62 4.22 -1.52 -8.44
N PHE A 63 5.19 -1.62 -9.35
CA PHE A 63 6.46 -2.32 -9.10
C PHE A 63 7.33 -1.67 -8.01
N PHE A 64 7.09 -0.39 -7.72
CA PHE A 64 7.81 0.32 -6.67
C PHE A 64 7.16 0.16 -5.29
N VAL A 65 6.00 -0.50 -5.16
CA VAL A 65 5.32 -0.70 -3.87
C VAL A 65 6.22 -1.41 -2.85
N PRO A 66 6.94 -2.51 -3.16
CA PRO A 66 7.88 -3.12 -2.22
C PRO A 66 8.97 -2.16 -1.75
N LEU A 67 9.48 -1.31 -2.66
CA LEU A 67 10.47 -0.30 -2.33
C LEU A 67 9.87 0.76 -1.39
N LEU A 68 8.66 1.24 -1.64
CA LEU A 68 7.96 2.20 -0.78
C LEU A 68 7.74 1.65 0.63
N VAL A 69 7.40 0.36 0.75
CA VAL A 69 7.22 -0.32 2.05
C VAL A 69 8.54 -0.36 2.82
N VAL A 70 9.65 -0.72 2.16
CA VAL A 70 11.00 -0.71 2.78
C VAL A 70 11.39 0.71 3.18
N CYS A 71 11.17 1.70 2.32
CA CYS A 71 11.43 3.10 2.64
C CYS A 71 10.61 3.60 3.83
N ALA A 72 9.34 3.19 3.95
CA ALA A 72 8.48 3.56 5.08
C ALA A 72 8.97 2.93 6.40
N GLY A 73 9.41 1.67 6.35
CA GLY A 73 10.06 1.00 7.48
C GLY A 73 11.37 1.68 7.88
N LEU A 74 12.22 1.99 6.91
CA LEU A 74 13.49 2.67 7.15
C LEU A 74 13.29 4.10 7.69
N SER A 75 12.32 4.85 7.17
CA SER A 75 12.01 6.17 7.70
C SER A 75 11.49 6.09 9.14
N ALA A 76 10.75 5.03 9.48
CA ALA A 76 10.28 4.79 10.84
C ALA A 76 11.46 4.47 11.78
N THR A 77 12.42 3.64 11.36
CA THR A 77 13.61 3.32 12.18
C THR A 77 14.52 4.54 12.35
N LEU A 78 14.65 5.38 11.32
CA LEU A 78 15.37 6.66 11.37
C LEU A 78 14.60 7.79 12.10
N ARG A 79 13.43 7.49 12.68
CA ARG A 79 12.58 8.45 13.41
C ARG A 79 12.22 9.69 12.57
N ARG A 80 11.92 9.48 11.29
CA ARG A 80 11.47 10.52 10.34
C ARG A 80 9.95 10.45 10.16
N PRO A 81 9.15 10.97 11.12
CA PRO A 81 7.69 10.76 11.15
C PRO A 81 6.96 11.30 9.92
N VAL A 82 7.44 12.41 9.33
CA VAL A 82 6.86 12.99 8.11
C VAL A 82 7.03 12.03 6.94
N ALA A 83 8.25 11.52 6.72
CA ALA A 83 8.51 10.57 5.64
C ALA A 83 7.70 9.27 5.82
N THR A 84 7.64 8.73 7.04
CA THR A 84 6.82 7.54 7.33
C THR A 84 5.33 7.82 7.06
N ALA A 85 4.79 8.94 7.52
CA ALA A 85 3.40 9.30 7.29
C ALA A 85 3.09 9.46 5.79
N THR A 86 3.95 10.17 5.05
CA THR A 86 3.76 10.37 3.61
C THR A 86 3.82 9.06 2.84
N LEU A 87 4.85 8.23 3.08
CA LEU A 87 5.00 6.95 2.38
C LEU A 87 3.85 5.99 2.69
N SER A 88 3.47 5.86 3.96
CA SER A 88 2.35 5.01 4.36
C SER A 88 1.00 5.55 3.85
N ALA A 89 0.82 6.87 3.75
CA ALA A 89 -0.37 7.44 3.15
C ALA A 89 -0.45 7.13 1.66
N VAL A 90 0.65 7.28 0.91
CA VAL A 90 0.70 6.96 -0.53
C VAL A 90 0.35 5.48 -0.77
N VAL A 91 0.99 4.56 -0.04
CA VAL A 91 0.71 3.13 -0.16
C VAL A 91 -0.73 2.79 0.26
N GLY A 92 -1.20 3.36 1.37
CA GLY A 92 -2.55 3.12 1.88
C GLY A 92 -3.64 3.63 0.94
N SER A 93 -3.49 4.83 0.40
CA SER A 93 -4.42 5.41 -0.58
C SER A 93 -4.45 4.60 -1.88
N ALA A 94 -3.28 4.18 -2.39
CA ALA A 94 -3.21 3.33 -3.58
C ALA A 94 -3.94 2.00 -3.36
N ALA A 95 -3.70 1.34 -2.22
CA ALA A 95 -4.33 0.06 -1.88
C ALA A 95 -5.87 0.18 -1.75
N VAL A 96 -6.34 1.19 -1.02
CA VAL A 96 -7.78 1.43 -0.85
C VAL A 96 -8.44 1.80 -2.18
N GLY A 97 -7.81 2.68 -2.97
CA GLY A 97 -8.32 3.09 -4.28
C GLY A 97 -8.42 1.94 -5.27
N LEU A 98 -7.39 1.10 -5.35
CA LEU A 98 -7.40 -0.08 -6.21
C LEU A 98 -8.40 -1.13 -5.73
N ALA A 99 -8.49 -1.37 -4.42
CA ALA A 99 -9.48 -2.31 -3.88
C ALA A 99 -10.92 -1.86 -4.18
N ALA A 100 -11.20 -0.55 -4.02
CA ALA A 100 -12.50 0.02 -4.36
C ALA A 100 -12.80 -0.06 -5.88
N ALA A 101 -11.79 0.15 -6.72
CA ALA A 101 -11.94 0.00 -8.17
C ALA A 101 -12.24 -1.44 -8.59
N VAL A 102 -11.61 -2.43 -7.93
CA VAL A 102 -11.89 -3.85 -8.17
C VAL A 102 -13.29 -4.23 -7.71
N GLU A 103 -13.72 -3.77 -6.52
CA GLU A 103 -15.10 -3.96 -6.03
C GLU A 103 -16.16 -3.35 -6.95
N ALA A 104 -15.85 -2.22 -7.58
CA ALA A 104 -16.75 -1.58 -8.56
C ALA A 104 -16.75 -2.27 -9.93
N SER A 105 -15.84 -3.21 -10.18
CA SER A 105 -15.71 -3.92 -11.45
C SER A 105 -16.49 -5.24 -11.43
N PRO A 106 -16.89 -5.78 -12.59
CA PRO A 106 -17.57 -7.08 -12.69
C PRO A 106 -16.62 -8.29 -12.46
N LEU A 107 -15.44 -8.07 -11.89
CA LEU A 107 -14.46 -9.10 -11.59
C LEU A 107 -14.79 -9.75 -10.24
N ASP A 108 -14.63 -11.07 -10.14
CA ASP A 108 -14.76 -11.77 -8.86
C ASP A 108 -13.68 -11.25 -7.89
N ALA A 109 -14.10 -10.45 -6.92
CA ALA A 109 -13.24 -9.92 -5.88
C ALA A 109 -12.78 -11.06 -4.97
N ALA A 110 -11.57 -11.55 -5.20
CA ALA A 110 -10.94 -12.53 -4.34
C ALA A 110 -10.66 -11.95 -2.94
N VAL A 111 -10.43 -12.82 -1.96
CA VAL A 111 -10.08 -12.46 -0.56
C VAL A 111 -8.93 -11.45 -0.46
N GLY A 112 -8.06 -11.36 -1.49
CA GLY A 112 -6.99 -10.36 -1.56
C GLY A 112 -7.50 -8.91 -1.53
N THR A 113 -8.67 -8.62 -2.09
CA THR A 113 -9.24 -7.26 -2.16
C THR A 113 -9.61 -6.73 -0.77
N SER A 114 -10.33 -7.51 0.04
CA SER A 114 -10.72 -7.11 1.39
C SER A 114 -9.49 -6.96 2.31
N VAL A 115 -8.49 -7.83 2.17
CA VAL A 115 -7.24 -7.74 2.93
C VAL A 115 -6.43 -6.50 2.53
N ALA A 116 -6.35 -6.19 1.23
CA ALA A 116 -5.69 -4.99 0.73
C ALA A 116 -6.38 -3.71 1.23
N PHE A 117 -7.71 -3.68 1.24
CA PHE A 117 -8.48 -2.56 1.79
C PHE A 117 -8.21 -2.35 3.28
N ALA A 118 -8.31 -3.41 4.10
CA ALA A 118 -8.09 -3.33 5.54
C ALA A 118 -6.66 -2.92 5.89
N ALA A 119 -5.67 -3.45 5.17
CA ALA A 119 -4.27 -3.09 5.35
C ALA A 119 -4.00 -1.62 4.93
N GLY A 120 -4.57 -1.19 3.81
CA GLY A 120 -4.49 0.19 3.34
C GLY A 120 -5.13 1.19 4.31
N ALA A 121 -6.32 0.88 4.83
CA ALA A 121 -6.98 1.67 5.86
C ALA A 121 -6.13 1.77 7.14
N THR A 122 -5.50 0.67 7.55
CA THR A 122 -4.59 0.65 8.72
C THR A 122 -3.37 1.56 8.49
N ALA A 123 -2.80 1.54 7.29
CA ALA A 123 -1.68 2.43 6.91
C ALA A 123 -2.10 3.91 6.96
N LEU A 124 -3.30 4.24 6.47
CA LEU A 124 -3.86 5.60 6.52
C LEU A 124 -4.13 6.07 7.95
N VAL A 125 -4.66 5.22 8.82
CA VAL A 125 -4.86 5.54 10.24
C VAL A 125 -3.52 5.81 10.92
N GLY A 126 -2.50 4.99 10.65
CA GLY A 126 -1.14 5.21 11.16
C GLY A 126 -0.54 6.54 10.68
N ALA A 127 -0.68 6.85 9.38
CA ALA A 127 -0.21 8.10 8.80
C ALA A 127 -0.93 9.33 9.38
N GLY A 128 -2.27 9.28 9.48
CA GLY A 128 -3.07 10.36 10.08
C GLY A 128 -2.70 10.61 11.54
N ARG A 129 -2.44 9.54 12.30
CA ARG A 129 -1.97 9.65 13.68
C ARG A 129 -0.60 10.32 13.78
N LEU A 130 0.36 9.93 12.92
CA LEU A 130 1.69 10.55 12.87
C LEU A 130 1.60 12.05 12.53
N ALA A 131 0.71 12.42 11.61
CA ALA A 131 0.46 13.81 11.25
C ALA A 131 -0.14 14.61 12.43
N TRP A 132 -1.08 14.01 13.17
CA TRP A 132 -1.67 14.61 14.38
C TRP A 132 -0.63 14.81 15.49
N GLU A 133 0.15 13.77 15.81
CA GLU A 133 1.19 13.82 16.84
C GLU A 133 2.24 14.90 16.55
N ARG A 134 2.52 15.18 15.27
CA ARG A 134 3.38 16.30 14.88
C ARG A 134 2.72 17.65 15.16
N ARG A 135 1.44 17.80 14.84
CA ARG A 135 0.70 19.06 15.02
C ARG A 135 0.54 19.44 16.50
N SER A 136 0.49 18.45 17.39
CA SER A 136 0.34 18.66 18.84
C SER A 136 1.65 18.97 19.57
N ARG A 137 2.81 18.91 18.90
CA ARG A 137 4.09 19.29 19.52
C ARG A 137 4.35 20.79 19.26
N PRO A 138 4.44 21.62 20.31
CA PRO A 138 4.72 23.06 20.19
C PRO A 138 6.13 23.33 19.66
#